data_AF-A0A1H5M7N3-F1
#
_entry.id   AF-A0A1H5M7N3-F1
#
_cell.length_a   1.000
_cell.length_b   1.000
_cell.length_c   1.000
_cell.angle_alpha   90.00
_cell.angle_beta   90.00
_cell.angle_gamma   90.00
#
_symmetry.space_group_name_H-M   'P 1'
#
loop_
_entity.id
_entity.type
_entity.pdbx_description
1 polymer ?
#
loop_
_entity_poly.entity_id
_entity_poly.type
_entity_poly.pdbx_seq_one_letter_code
_entity_poly.pdbx_strand_id
1 'polypeptide(L)'
;MSLPPPPYPPPPPYGPPFPSPRPVRAVFAVVAGLLLAVAVAVNGLLFFGMAFAGDSCGTSAGTARFCDDSGAWVLVAMLGPWVTLAAAVVTVVLGAVQARRPWTALAAGVLVYTAGPALALFTVFG
;
A
#
# COMPACT_ATOMS: atom_id res chain seq x y z
N MET A 1 66.00 -36.47 4.89
CA MET A 1 65.23 -35.21 5.00
C MET A 1 63.76 -35.57 4.88
N SER A 2 62.99 -35.39 5.95
CA SER A 2 61.55 -35.69 5.99
C SER A 2 60.75 -34.51 5.43
N LEU A 3 59.86 -34.78 4.47
CA LEU A 3 58.96 -33.77 3.92
C LEU A 3 57.89 -33.41 4.96
N PRO A 4 57.49 -32.12 5.07
CA PRO A 4 56.40 -31.73 5.94
C PRO A 4 55.06 -32.31 5.44
N PRO A 5 54.14 -32.64 6.36
CA PRO A 5 52.83 -33.18 5.98
C PRO A 5 52.04 -32.16 5.15
N PRO A 6 51.18 -32.62 4.23
CA PRO A 6 50.37 -31.74 3.41
C PRO A 6 49.37 -30.94 4.26
N PRO A 7 49.08 -29.68 3.90
CA PRO A 7 48.11 -28.86 4.60
C PRO A 7 46.70 -29.46 4.49
N TYR A 8 45.97 -29.45 5.60
CA TYR A 8 44.60 -29.94 5.67
C TYR A 8 43.68 -29.17 4.70
N PRO A 9 42.70 -29.85 4.06
CA PRO A 9 41.72 -29.18 3.22
C PRO A 9 40.82 -28.24 4.06
N PRO A 10 40.38 -27.11 3.50
CA PRO A 10 39.47 -26.20 4.19
C PRO A 10 38.14 -26.91 4.49
N PRO A 11 37.50 -26.63 5.66
CA PRO A 11 36.23 -27.22 6.00
C PRO A 11 35.15 -26.83 4.97
N PRO A 12 34.23 -27.75 4.63
CA PRO A 12 33.16 -27.45 3.69
C PRO A 12 32.26 -26.33 4.26
N PRO A 13 31.67 -25.48 3.40
CA PRO A 13 30.76 -24.43 3.83
C PRO A 13 29.51 -25.05 4.49
N TYR A 14 29.49 -25.12 5.83
CA TYR A 14 28.33 -25.50 6.62
C TYR A 14 27.40 -24.30 6.76
N GLY A 15 26.65 -24.02 5.70
CA GLY A 15 25.57 -23.05 5.75
C GLY A 15 24.59 -23.33 4.62
N PRO A 16 23.27 -23.47 4.89
CA PRO A 16 22.31 -23.55 3.81
C PRO A 16 22.44 -22.29 2.94
N PRO A 17 22.59 -22.42 1.61
CA PRO A 17 22.64 -21.25 0.75
C PRO A 17 21.36 -20.44 0.95
N PHE A 18 21.51 -19.15 1.29
CA PHE A 18 20.37 -18.24 1.35
C PHE A 18 19.64 -18.31 -0.01
N PRO A 19 18.35 -18.63 -0.04
CA PRO A 19 17.63 -18.74 -1.31
C PRO A 19 17.62 -17.35 -1.97
N SER A 20 18.36 -17.22 -3.07
CA SER A 20 18.36 -16.00 -3.89
C SER A 20 16.91 -15.70 -4.32
N PRO A 21 16.40 -14.48 -4.11
CA PRO A 21 15.08 -14.11 -4.59
C PRO A 21 15.00 -14.34 -6.10
N ARG A 22 14.04 -15.14 -6.56
CA ARG A 22 13.77 -15.25 -8.00
C ARG A 22 13.42 -13.85 -8.52
N PRO A 23 13.99 -13.38 -9.64
CA PRO A 23 13.88 -11.99 -10.10
C PRO A 23 12.43 -11.50 -10.19
N VAL A 24 11.50 -12.37 -10.57
CA VAL A 24 10.06 -12.07 -10.67
C VAL A 24 9.43 -11.72 -9.31
N ARG A 25 9.89 -12.32 -8.20
CA ARG A 25 9.39 -12.00 -6.85
C ARG A 25 9.89 -10.66 -6.36
N ALA A 26 11.14 -10.31 -6.68
CA ALA A 26 11.72 -9.02 -6.34
C ALA A 26 11.01 -7.88 -7.08
N VAL A 27 10.76 -8.04 -8.39
CA VAL A 27 10.01 -7.05 -9.19
C VAL A 27 8.61 -6.84 -8.62
N PHE A 28 7.89 -7.92 -8.32
CA PHE A 28 6.57 -7.81 -7.70
C PHE A 28 6.61 -7.04 -6.37
N ALA A 29 7.56 -7.36 -5.49
CA ALA A 29 7.69 -6.68 -4.20
C ALA A 29 7.99 -5.18 -4.35
N VAL A 30 8.87 -4.82 -5.29
CA VAL A 30 9.18 -3.42 -5.60
C VAL A 30 7.94 -2.69 -6.12
N VAL A 31 7.21 -3.26 -7.08
CA VAL A 31 6.00 -2.65 -7.64
C VAL A 31 4.91 -2.51 -6.57
N ALA A 32 4.65 -3.56 -5.79
CA ALA A 32 3.68 -3.52 -4.70
C ALA A 32 4.05 -2.49 -3.63
N GLY A 33 5.34 -2.42 -3.26
CA GLY A 33 5.84 -1.43 -2.30
C GLY A 33 5.71 0.01 -2.80
N LEU A 34 6.02 0.27 -4.07
CA LEU A 34 5.85 1.59 -4.68
C LEU A 34 4.38 1.99 -4.72
N LEU A 35 3.49 1.09 -5.13
CA LEU A 35 2.05 1.36 -5.15
C LEU A 35 1.50 1.63 -3.75
N LEU A 36 1.97 0.89 -2.73
CA LEU A 36 1.60 1.14 -1.34
C LEU A 36 2.06 2.53 -0.88
N ALA A 37 3.31 2.91 -1.19
CA ALA A 37 3.83 4.24 -0.85
C ALA A 37 3.02 5.35 -1.52
N VAL A 38 2.66 5.20 -2.80
CA VAL A 38 1.79 6.14 -3.52
C VAL A 38 0.42 6.20 -2.88
N ALA A 39 -0.18 5.06 -2.50
CA ALA A 39 -1.48 5.03 -1.88
C ALA A 39 -1.50 5.73 -0.51
N VAL A 40 -0.48 5.51 0.32
CA VAL A 40 -0.31 6.22 1.59
C VAL A 40 -0.14 7.72 1.37
N ALA A 41 0.64 8.13 0.37
CA ALA A 41 0.83 9.54 0.02
C ALA A 41 -0.49 10.20 -0.44
N VAL A 42 -1.29 9.52 -1.27
CA VAL A 42 -2.60 10.00 -1.72
C VAL A 42 -3.56 10.15 -0.54
N ASN A 43 -3.64 9.16 0.35
CA ASN A 43 -4.46 9.25 1.57
C ASN A 43 -4.01 10.42 2.46
N GLY A 44 -2.69 10.59 2.63
CA GLY A 44 -2.12 11.71 3.39
C GLY A 44 -2.49 13.07 2.78
N LEU A 45 -2.42 13.19 1.45
CA LEU A 45 -2.77 14.42 0.72
C LEU A 45 -4.27 14.75 0.84
N LEU A 46 -5.13 13.74 0.73
CA LEU A 46 -6.58 13.89 0.93
C LEU A 46 -6.90 14.32 2.35
N PHE A 47 -6.29 13.68 3.34
CA PHE A 47 -6.47 14.00 4.76
C PHE A 47 -6.00 15.43 5.07
N PHE A 48 -4.82 15.79 4.55
CA PHE A 48 -4.28 17.15 4.65
C PHE A 48 -5.25 18.16 4.02
N GLY A 49 -5.67 17.94 2.78
CA GLY A 49 -6.61 18.85 2.09
C GLY A 49 -7.94 19.02 2.85
N MET A 50 -8.48 17.95 3.42
CA MET A 50 -9.71 18.02 4.20
C MET A 50 -9.54 18.74 5.54
N ALA A 51 -8.37 18.63 6.19
CA ALA A 51 -8.07 19.39 7.40
C ALA A 51 -8.13 20.91 7.15
N PHE A 52 -7.64 21.38 5.99
CA PHE A 52 -7.71 22.81 5.62
C PHE A 52 -9.06 23.21 5.02
N ALA A 53 -9.81 22.27 4.43
CA ALA A 53 -11.13 22.56 3.88
C ALA A 53 -12.13 22.99 4.96
N GLY A 54 -12.03 22.42 6.17
CA GLY A 54 -12.89 22.78 7.31
C GLY A 54 -12.76 24.24 7.75
N ASP A 55 -11.55 24.81 7.71
CA ASP A 55 -11.30 26.21 8.07
C ASP A 55 -11.96 27.20 7.09
N SER A 56 -12.33 26.75 5.89
CA SER A 56 -12.93 27.59 4.85
C SER A 56 -14.46 27.72 4.95
N CYS A 57 -15.12 26.93 5.82
CA CYS A 57 -16.58 26.95 5.98
C CYS A 57 -17.15 28.25 6.58
N GLY A 58 -16.31 29.22 6.95
CA GLY A 58 -16.72 30.58 7.34
C GLY A 58 -16.62 31.64 6.24
N THR A 59 -16.11 31.29 5.05
CA THR A 59 -15.96 32.21 3.90
C THR A 59 -17.01 31.92 2.85
N SER A 60 -17.44 32.93 2.08
CA SER A 60 -18.63 32.94 1.20
C SER A 60 -18.67 31.92 0.04
N ALA A 61 -17.86 30.87 0.06
CA ALA A 61 -17.79 29.75 -0.88
C ALA A 61 -18.54 28.48 -0.39
N GLY A 62 -19.50 28.65 0.53
CA GLY A 62 -20.22 27.57 1.23
C GLY A 62 -21.26 26.84 0.38
N THR A 63 -20.81 26.05 -0.60
CA THR A 63 -21.69 25.18 -1.39
C THR A 63 -21.34 23.69 -1.31
N ALA A 64 -20.37 23.31 -0.49
CA ALA A 64 -19.92 21.94 -0.43
C ALA A 64 -20.39 21.23 0.83
N ARG A 65 -20.77 19.95 0.71
CA ARG A 65 -21.38 19.14 1.78
C ARG A 65 -20.49 18.94 3.00
N PHE A 66 -19.22 19.31 2.92
CA PHE A 66 -18.33 19.35 4.08
C PHE A 66 -18.65 20.47 5.09
N CYS A 67 -19.46 21.46 4.73
CA CYS A 67 -19.98 22.44 5.69
C CYS A 67 -21.36 22.03 6.26
N ASP A 68 -21.85 20.84 5.92
CA ASP A 68 -23.10 20.29 6.43
C ASP A 68 -22.83 19.64 7.81
N ASP A 69 -23.53 20.08 8.86
CA ASP A 69 -23.29 19.71 10.28
C ASP A 69 -23.48 18.22 10.61
N SER A 70 -23.85 17.40 9.62
CA SER A 70 -24.16 15.98 9.81
C SER A 70 -22.95 15.12 10.23
N GLY A 71 -21.71 15.60 10.04
CA GLY A 71 -20.46 14.91 10.43
C GLY A 71 -20.19 13.56 9.75
N ALA A 72 -21.19 12.98 9.08
CA ALA A 72 -21.13 11.69 8.40
C ALA A 72 -20.17 11.70 7.20
N TRP A 73 -20.04 12.85 6.54
CA TRP A 73 -19.09 13.04 5.45
C TRP A 73 -17.63 12.88 5.93
N VAL A 74 -17.30 13.25 7.16
CA VAL A 74 -15.95 13.08 7.74
C VAL A 74 -15.61 11.60 7.85
N LEU A 75 -16.55 10.78 8.33
CA LEU A 75 -16.36 9.34 8.45
C LEU A 75 -16.11 8.69 7.08
N VAL A 76 -16.86 9.06 6.05
CA VAL A 76 -16.70 8.47 4.72
C VAL A 76 -15.42 8.98 4.04
N ALA A 77 -15.18 10.29 4.09
CA ALA A 77 -14.07 10.93 3.39
C ALA A 77 -12.71 10.64 4.05
N MET A 78 -12.67 10.55 5.39
CA MET A 78 -11.43 10.26 6.11
C MET A 78 -11.20 8.78 6.32
N LEU A 79 -12.21 8.00 6.73
CA LEU A 79 -12.02 6.58 7.05
C LEU A 79 -12.07 5.69 5.80
N GLY A 80 -12.88 6.02 4.80
CA GLY A 80 -13.08 5.24 3.59
C GLY A 80 -11.79 4.91 2.82
N PRO A 81 -10.91 5.89 2.54
CA PRO A 81 -9.63 5.65 1.86
C PRO A 81 -8.68 4.73 2.63
N TRP A 82 -8.72 4.71 3.96
CA TRP A 82 -7.91 3.78 4.78
C TRP A 82 -8.51 2.38 4.82
N VAL A 83 -9.83 2.26 4.90
CA VAL A 83 -10.52 0.96 4.89
C VAL A 83 -10.32 0.25 3.56
N THR A 84 -10.44 0.98 2.45
CA THR A 84 -10.21 0.43 1.10
C THR A 84 -8.74 0.09 0.85
N LEU A 85 -7.80 0.85 1.42
CA LEU A 85 -6.38 0.48 1.43
C LEU A 85 -6.13 -0.83 2.17
N ALA A 86 -6.71 -1.00 3.37
CA ALA A 86 -6.59 -2.23 4.13
C ALA A 86 -7.18 -3.42 3.37
N ALA A 87 -8.37 -3.25 2.78
CA ALA A 87 -8.99 -4.28 1.94
C ALA A 87 -8.13 -4.62 0.72
N ALA A 88 -7.51 -3.62 0.07
CA ALA A 88 -6.60 -3.82 -1.04
C ALA A 88 -5.38 -4.66 -0.61
N VAL A 89 -4.74 -4.32 0.51
CA VAL A 89 -3.61 -5.09 1.05
C VAL A 89 -4.00 -6.55 1.31
N VAL A 90 -5.14 -6.80 1.95
CA VAL A 90 -5.65 -8.15 2.20
C VAL A 90 -5.88 -8.90 0.88
N THR A 91 -6.49 -8.24 -0.11
CA THR A 91 -6.76 -8.81 -1.44
C THR A 91 -5.46 -9.22 -2.15
N VAL A 92 -4.44 -8.36 -2.10
CA VAL A 92 -3.12 -8.62 -2.70
C VAL A 92 -2.41 -9.77 -1.97
N VAL A 93 -2.41 -9.78 -0.64
CA VAL A 93 -1.76 -10.83 0.16
C VAL A 93 -2.43 -12.17 -0.08
N LEU A 94 -3.75 -12.25 -0.02
CA LEU A 94 -4.49 -13.49 -0.27
C LEU A 94 -4.27 -13.99 -1.70
N GLY A 95 -4.36 -13.12 -2.71
CA GLY A 95 -4.19 -13.52 -4.09
C GLY A 95 -2.74 -13.89 -4.46
N ALA A 96 -1.75 -13.24 -3.85
CA ALA A 96 -0.34 -13.57 -4.06
C ALA A 96 0.07 -14.87 -3.35
N VAL A 97 -0.41 -15.10 -2.11
CA VAL A 97 -0.02 -16.24 -1.28
C VAL A 97 -0.86 -17.49 -1.60
N GLN A 98 -2.19 -17.37 -1.64
CA GLN A 98 -3.09 -18.51 -1.77
C GLN A 98 -3.34 -18.87 -3.25
N ALA A 99 -3.70 -17.87 -4.08
CA ALA A 99 -4.04 -18.13 -5.48
C ALA A 99 -2.81 -18.23 -6.40
N ARG A 100 -1.62 -17.88 -5.91
CA ARG A 100 -0.36 -17.82 -6.68
C ARG A 100 -0.47 -16.99 -7.96
N ARG A 101 -1.40 -16.02 -8.00
CA ARG A 101 -1.60 -15.09 -9.12
C ARG A 101 -1.32 -13.65 -8.66
N PRO A 102 -0.04 -13.32 -8.43
CA PRO A 102 0.34 -12.06 -7.79
C PRO A 102 -0.09 -10.84 -8.59
N TRP A 103 0.03 -10.88 -9.92
CA TRP A 103 -0.28 -9.74 -10.78
C TRP A 103 -1.77 -9.44 -10.89
N THR A 104 -2.63 -10.47 -10.97
CA THR A 104 -4.09 -10.25 -10.99
C THR A 104 -4.58 -9.78 -9.63
N ALA A 105 -3.98 -10.29 -8.55
CA ALA A 105 -4.29 -9.85 -7.19
C ALA A 105 -3.91 -8.38 -6.98
N LEU A 106 -2.77 -7.94 -7.53
CA LEU A 106 -2.32 -6.55 -7.49
C LEU A 106 -3.24 -5.63 -8.31
N ALA A 107 -3.65 -6.04 -9.52
CA ALA A 107 -4.65 -5.29 -10.29
C ALA A 107 -5.98 -5.16 -9.53
N ALA A 108 -6.46 -6.24 -8.91
CA ALA A 108 -7.67 -6.23 -8.09
C ALA A 108 -7.52 -5.32 -6.86
N GLY A 109 -6.38 -5.38 -6.17
CA GLY A 109 -6.07 -4.52 -5.03
C GLY A 109 -6.06 -3.03 -5.42
N VAL A 110 -5.50 -2.69 -6.58
CA VAL A 110 -5.54 -1.31 -7.09
C VAL A 110 -6.98 -0.85 -7.32
N LEU A 111 -7.81 -1.68 -7.97
CA LEU A 111 -9.23 -1.36 -8.18
C LEU A 111 -9.97 -1.15 -6.85
N VAL A 112 -9.78 -2.05 -5.88
CA VAL A 112 -10.37 -1.95 -4.55
C VAL A 112 -9.93 -0.68 -3.84
N TYR A 113 -8.64 -0.33 -3.90
CA TYR A 113 -8.12 0.89 -3.29
C TYR A 113 -8.76 2.13 -3.93
N THR A 114 -8.79 2.24 -5.26
CA THR A 114 -9.28 3.44 -5.95
C THR A 114 -10.75 3.79 -5.65
N ALA A 115 -11.56 2.80 -5.26
CA ALA A 115 -12.94 3.03 -4.86
C ALA A 115 -13.08 3.95 -3.64
N GLY A 116 -12.13 3.90 -2.69
CA GLY A 116 -12.17 4.71 -1.47
C GLY A 116 -11.96 6.20 -1.72
N PRO A 117 -10.82 6.61 -2.31
CA PRO A 117 -10.59 7.99 -2.74
C PRO A 117 -11.68 8.52 -3.68
N ALA A 118 -12.18 7.70 -4.61
CA ALA A 118 -13.26 8.10 -5.51
C ALA A 118 -14.56 8.38 -4.74
N LEU A 119 -14.94 7.51 -3.82
CA LEU A 119 -16.10 7.70 -2.96
C LEU A 119 -15.91 8.94 -2.07
N ALA A 120 -14.73 9.13 -1.47
CA ALA A 120 -14.42 10.30 -0.65
C ALA A 120 -14.59 11.60 -1.44
N LEU A 121 -14.00 11.69 -2.64
CA LEU A 121 -14.16 12.86 -3.51
C LEU A 121 -15.62 13.07 -3.93
N PHE A 122 -16.34 11.99 -4.27
CA PHE A 122 -17.75 12.08 -4.60
C PHE A 122 -18.59 12.58 -3.42
N THR A 123 -18.36 12.10 -2.20
CA THR A 123 -19.11 12.54 -1.02
C THR A 123 -18.87 14.00 -0.66
N VAL A 124 -17.70 14.53 -1.02
CA VAL A 124 -17.24 15.88 -0.67
C VAL A 124 -17.66 16.90 -1.74
N PHE A 125 -17.63 16.52 -3.02
CA PHE A 125 -17.82 17.43 -4.15
C PHE A 125 -19.04 17.12 -5.06
N GLY A 126 -19.71 15.98 -4.89
CA GLY A 126 -20.90 15.58 -5.67
C GLY A 126 -22.20 15.67 -4.87
#